data_AF-A0A6A5WB02-F1
#
_entry.id   AF-A0A6A5WB02-F1
#
_cell.length_a   1.000
_cell.length_b   1.000
_cell.length_c   1.000
_cell.angle_alpha   90.00
_cell.angle_beta   90.00
_cell.angle_gamma   90.00
#
_symmetry.space_group_name_H-M   'P 1'
#
loop_
_entity.id
_entity.type
_entity.pdbx_description
1 polymer ?
#
loop_
_entity_poly.entity_id
_entity_poly.type
_entity_poly.pdbx_seq_one_letter_code
_entity_poly.pdbx_strand_id
1 'polypeptide(L)' 'MLARIFLTTIFLIAGLASAAPTEDCPGKYRCNALKTAVEVRDVIGWHLAAQCAAATCEKDAHSDVPYCHDSAVGNL' A
#
# COMPACT_ATOMS: atom_id res chain seq x y z
N MET A 1 18.06 -8.19 50.96
CA MET A 1 16.86 -8.50 50.16
C MET A 1 16.87 -7.59 48.94
N LEU A 2 17.02 -8.16 47.75
CA LEU A 2 17.30 -7.47 46.50
C LEU A 2 16.11 -6.60 46.07
N ALA A 3 16.33 -5.29 45.99
CA ALA A 3 15.38 -4.35 45.42
C ALA A 3 15.33 -4.53 43.91
N ARG A 4 14.38 -5.38 43.49
CA ARG A 4 13.57 -5.32 42.27
C ARG A 4 14.11 -4.36 41.20
N ILE A 5 14.99 -4.90 40.37
CA ILE A 5 15.30 -4.42 39.02
C ILE A 5 14.02 -4.64 38.19
N PHE A 6 13.07 -3.72 38.34
CA PHE A 6 11.85 -3.64 37.54
C PHE A 6 11.92 -2.30 36.82
N LEU A 7 11.69 -2.32 35.49
CA LEU A 7 11.62 -1.18 34.56
C LEU A 7 12.80 -0.97 33.59
N THR A 8 13.56 -2.01 33.25
CA THR A 8 14.39 -2.00 32.03
C THR A 8 13.68 -2.74 30.89
N THR A 9 12.58 -2.18 30.37
CA THR A 9 11.99 -2.63 29.09
C THR A 9 10.95 -1.62 28.57
N ILE A 10 11.30 -0.34 28.58
CA ILE A 10 10.56 0.66 27.81
C ILE A 10 10.93 0.43 26.33
N PHE A 11 10.15 -0.44 25.69
CA PHE A 11 9.70 -0.34 24.30
C PHE A 11 10.63 0.44 23.37
N LEU A 12 11.76 -0.17 22.99
CA LEU A 12 12.40 0.13 21.71
C LEU A 12 11.51 -0.42 20.59
N ILE A 13 10.45 0.31 20.26
CA ILE A 13 9.78 0.16 18.95
C ILE A 13 9.91 1.52 18.25
N ALA A 14 11.15 1.96 18.05
CA ALA A 14 11.44 3.03 17.11
C ALA A 14 11.47 2.39 15.71
N GLY A 15 10.56 2.86 14.87
CA GLY A 15 10.10 2.20 13.65
C GLY A 15 11.20 1.70 12.72
N LEU A 16 10.96 0.50 12.18
CA LEU A 16 11.48 0.13 10.88
C LEU A 16 10.79 1.02 9.84
N ALA A 17 11.27 2.25 9.69
CA ALA A 17 11.15 2.95 8.42
C ALA A 17 12.03 2.16 7.44
N SER A 18 11.44 1.11 6.87
CA SER A 18 12.00 0.42 5.73
C SER A 18 12.01 1.44 4.60
N ALA A 19 13.14 2.10 4.42
CA ALA A 19 13.49 2.75 3.17
C ALA A 19 13.63 1.64 2.12
N ALA A 20 12.48 1.13 1.68
CA ALA A 20 12.37 0.24 0.55
C ALA A 20 12.99 0.97 -0.64
N PRO A 21 13.75 0.27 -1.50
CA PRO A 21 14.44 0.89 -2.61
C PRO A 21 13.47 1.78 -3.38
N THR A 22 13.81 3.05 -3.51
CA THR A 22 13.09 3.93 -4.41
C THR A 22 13.45 3.50 -5.83
N GLU A 23 12.82 2.44 -6.32
CA GLU A 23 12.80 2.15 -7.75
C GLU A 23 12.43 3.45 -8.47
N ASP A 24 13.40 4.01 -9.18
CA ASP A 24 13.30 5.24 -9.93
C ASP A 24 12.36 5.01 -11.11
N CYS A 25 11.06 5.05 -10.83
CA CYS A 25 10.04 4.72 -11.79
C CYS A 25 8.87 5.69 -11.67
N PRO A 26 9.06 6.96 -12.09
CA PRO A 26 7.93 7.85 -12.34
C PRO A 26 6.99 7.18 -13.36
N GLY A 27 5.68 7.23 -13.08
CA GLY A 27 4.65 6.69 -13.98
C GLY A 27 4.33 5.21 -13.80
N LYS A 28 4.81 4.56 -12.72
CA LYS A 28 4.28 3.23 -12.34
C LYS A 28 2.92 3.39 -11.68
N TYR A 29 2.00 2.53 -12.06
CA TYR A 29 0.68 2.43 -11.45
C TYR A 29 0.57 1.13 -10.65
N ARG A 30 -0.16 1.17 -9.53
CA ARG A 30 -0.53 -0.04 -8.77
C ARG A 30 -1.91 0.11 -8.14
N CYS A 31 -2.48 -1.00 -7.71
CA CYS A 31 -3.59 -0.95 -6.76
C CYS A 31 -3.08 -0.63 -5.35
N ASN A 32 -3.82 0.16 -4.59
CA ASN A 32 -3.56 0.32 -3.16
C ASN A 32 -3.74 -1.03 -2.42
N ALA A 33 -3.22 -1.12 -1.20
CA ALA A 33 -3.26 -2.36 -0.42
C ALA A 33 -4.68 -2.89 -0.16
N LEU A 34 -5.67 -1.99 -0.16
CA LEU A 34 -7.08 -2.33 0.06
C LEU A 34 -7.84 -2.67 -1.23
N LYS A 35 -7.20 -2.58 -2.40
CA LYS A 35 -7.82 -2.71 -3.73
C LYS A 35 -9.05 -1.81 -3.95
N THR A 36 -9.07 -0.62 -3.34
CA THR A 36 -10.14 0.37 -3.48
C THR A 36 -9.73 1.58 -4.33
N ALA A 37 -8.46 1.66 -4.71
CA ALA A 37 -7.92 2.79 -5.45
C ALA A 37 -6.71 2.40 -6.30
N VAL A 38 -6.46 3.19 -7.34
CA VAL A 38 -5.24 3.17 -8.15
C VAL A 38 -4.29 4.25 -7.62
N GLU A 39 -3.06 3.85 -7.32
CA GLU A 39 -1.96 4.73 -6.95
C GLU A 39 -0.98 4.85 -8.11
N VAL A 40 -0.42 6.04 -8.28
CA VAL A 40 0.69 6.30 -9.20
C VAL A 40 1.91 6.73 -8.41
N ARG A 41 3.09 6.37 -8.91
CA ARG A 41 4.36 6.78 -8.32
C ARG A 41 4.97 7.95 -9.10
N ASP A 42 5.31 9.01 -8.39
CA ASP A 42 6.18 10.08 -8.88
C ASP A 42 7.50 10.13 -8.10
N VAL A 43 8.21 11.26 -8.24
CA VAL A 43 9.47 11.55 -7.54
C VAL A 43 9.32 11.71 -6.02
N ILE A 44 8.11 11.99 -5.53
CA ILE A 44 7.80 12.18 -4.11
C ILE A 44 7.42 10.83 -3.48
N GLY A 45 6.69 10.00 -4.23
CA GLY A 45 6.31 8.66 -3.80
C GLY A 45 4.99 8.21 -4.42
N TRP A 46 4.34 7.28 -3.73
CA TRP A 46 3.02 6.79 -4.13
C TRP A 46 1.94 7.75 -3.69
N HIS A 47 1.07 8.12 -4.62
CA HIS A 47 -0.08 8.99 -4.36
C HIS A 47 -1.31 8.50 -5.12
N LEU A 48 -2.48 8.95 -4.68
CA LEU A 48 -3.76 8.56 -5.24
C LEU A 48 -3.91 9.12 -6.67
N ALA A 49 -4.12 8.23 -7.64
CA ALA A 49 -4.45 8.61 -9.02
C ALA A 49 -5.95 8.56 -9.27
N ALA A 50 -6.63 7.50 -8.78
CA ALA A 50 -8.07 7.33 -8.93
C ALA A 50 -8.67 6.49 -7.79
N GLN A 51 -9.89 6.83 -7.36
CA GLN A 51 -10.66 6.08 -6.36
C GLN A 51 -11.69 5.19 -7.07
N CYS A 52 -11.77 3.91 -6.71
CA CYS A 52 -12.69 2.96 -7.34
C CYS A 52 -14.11 2.97 -6.74
N ALA A 53 -14.39 3.76 -5.69
CA ALA A 53 -15.69 3.86 -5.02
C ALA A 53 -16.29 2.49 -4.65
N ALA A 54 -17.24 1.96 -5.45
CA ALA A 54 -17.89 0.66 -5.27
C ALA A 54 -17.21 -0.50 -6.03
N ALA A 55 -16.28 -0.19 -6.93
CA ALA A 55 -15.51 -1.14 -7.73
C ALA A 55 -14.22 -1.59 -7.01
N THR A 56 -13.67 -2.73 -7.44
CA THR A 56 -12.40 -3.26 -6.96
C THR A 56 -11.29 -2.88 -7.93
N CYS A 57 -10.14 -2.44 -7.42
CA CYS A 57 -8.95 -2.26 -8.24
C CYS A 57 -8.38 -3.62 -8.63
N GLU A 58 -8.28 -3.84 -9.93
CA GLU A 58 -7.69 -5.03 -10.54
C GLU A 58 -6.54 -4.64 -11.45
N LYS A 59 -5.67 -5.62 -11.72
CA LYS A 59 -4.52 -5.44 -12.60
C LYS A 59 -4.75 -6.23 -13.87
N ASP A 60 -4.69 -5.56 -15.01
CA ASP A 60 -4.82 -6.24 -16.29
C ASP A 60 -3.64 -7.20 -16.50
N ALA A 61 -3.95 -8.47 -16.77
CA ALA A 61 -2.93 -9.52 -16.86
C ALA A 61 -2.01 -9.39 -18.08
N HIS A 62 -2.39 -8.60 -19.08
CA HIS A 62 -1.64 -8.43 -20.32
C HIS A 62 -0.77 -7.16 -20.31
N SER A 63 -1.35 -6.04 -19.87
CA SER A 63 -0.72 -4.73 -19.89
C SER A 63 -0.09 -4.33 -18.56
N ASP A 64 -0.37 -5.07 -17.47
CA ASP A 64 0.08 -4.76 -16.11
C ASP A 64 -0.45 -3.39 -15.59
N VAL A 65 -1.45 -2.81 -16.28
CA VAL A 65 -2.07 -1.53 -15.93
C VAL A 65 -3.24 -1.78 -14.98
N PRO A 66 -3.26 -1.16 -13.79
CA PRO A 66 -4.38 -1.26 -12.87
C PRO A 66 -5.58 -0.41 -13.31
N TYR A 67 -6.78 -0.92 -13.06
CA TYR A 67 -8.03 -0.26 -13.39
C TYR A 67 -9.11 -0.59 -12.33
N CYS A 68 -10.15 0.22 -12.26
CA CYS A 68 -11.29 -0.06 -11.40
C CYS A 68 -12.28 -0.96 -12.14
N HIS A 69 -12.50 -2.17 -11.62
CA HIS A 69 -13.43 -3.14 -12.14
C HIS A 69 -14.62 -3.28 -11.18
N ASP A 70 -15.83 -3.06 -11.67
CA ASP A 70 -17.03 -3.26 -10.88
C ASP A 70 -17.30 -4.77 -10.76
N SER A 71 -16.63 -5.41 -9.79
CA SER A 71 -16.82 -6.82 -9.46
C SER A 71 -18.13 -7.00 -8.66
N ALA A 72 -19.23 -6.40 -9.12
CA ALA A 72 -20.55 -6.78 -8.64
C ALA A 72 -20.80 -8.23 -9.10
N VAL A 73 -20.54 -9.15 -8.16
CA VAL A 73 -21.07 -10.52 -8.02
C VAL A 73 -21.99 -10.95 -9.16
N GLY A 74 -21.57 -12.00 -9.88
CA GLY A 74 -22.23 -12.56 -11.06
C GLY A 74 -23.76 -12.48 -11.06
N ASN A 75 -24.28 -11.84 -12.10
CA ASN A 75 -25.66 -11.98 -12.57
C ASN A 75 -25.67 -11.85 -14.09
N LEU A 76 -25.22 -12.90 -14.76
CA LEU A 76 -25.71 -13.36 -16.06
C LEU A 76 -25.65 -14.89 -16.08
#